data_AF-A0A1F2ZU59-F1
#
_entry.id   AF-A0A1F2ZU59-F1
#
_cell.length_a   1.000
_cell.length_b   1.000
_cell.length_c   1.000
_cell.angle_alpha   90.00
_cell.angle_beta   90.00
_cell.angle_gamma   90.00
#
_symmetry.space_group_name_H-M   'P 1'
#
loop_
_entity.id
_entity.type
_entity.pdbx_description
1 polymer ?
#
loop_
_entity_poly.entity_id
_entity_poly.type
_entity_poly.pdbx_seq_one_letter_code
_entity_poly.pdbx_strand_id
1 'polypeptide(L)'
;MRKFLFALSLLVATPCWAQPEARLFAAGKVLELVGPTLAQAVIAVELCGIGDVAPWKKAVAAIDRRQARCIAQDATWKGLTEKPDAPAGTFAFDSFMSTRGVEARAQGAASYCGRVPWKMVLVPGAATEQAKEAFLREQPKITREALDEFVAWADWVRALGDDPRWIDAPCTEFWPAWPR
;
A
#
# COMPACT_ATOMS: atom_id res chain seq x y z
N MET A 1 56.43 -33.02 -10.93
CA MET A 1 55.05 -33.40 -10.56
C MET A 1 54.96 -33.25 -9.06
N ARG A 2 54.24 -32.33 -8.43
CA ARG A 2 52.79 -32.12 -8.47
C ARG A 2 52.52 -30.81 -7.69
N LYS A 3 52.71 -29.67 -8.36
CA LYS A 3 52.20 -28.35 -7.93
C LYS A 3 50.93 -28.16 -8.75
N PHE A 4 49.76 -28.09 -8.12
CA PHE A 4 48.47 -27.59 -8.63
C PHE A 4 47.39 -28.25 -7.75
N LEU A 5 46.34 -27.50 -7.42
CA LEU A 5 45.15 -27.89 -6.62
C LEU A 5 45.21 -27.52 -5.12
N PHE A 6 45.33 -26.24 -4.79
CA PHE A 6 44.74 -25.68 -3.55
C PHE A 6 44.46 -24.18 -3.70
N ALA A 7 43.83 -23.78 -4.80
CA ALA A 7 43.48 -22.37 -5.04
C ALA A 7 42.11 -22.21 -5.75
N LEU A 8 41.13 -23.08 -5.45
CA LEU A 8 39.82 -23.03 -6.12
C LEU A 8 38.65 -23.42 -5.22
N SER A 9 38.55 -22.80 -4.04
CA SER A 9 37.37 -22.96 -3.17
C SER A 9 37.00 -21.72 -2.36
N LEU A 10 37.51 -20.54 -2.74
CA LEU A 10 37.18 -19.24 -2.10
C LEU A 10 36.36 -18.29 -3.01
N LEU A 11 35.84 -18.78 -4.12
CA LEU A 11 34.75 -18.18 -4.90
C LEU A 11 33.57 -19.13 -4.67
N VAL A 12 32.45 -18.84 -4.01
CA VAL A 12 31.61 -17.64 -4.04
C VAL A 12 30.82 -17.64 -2.73
N ALA A 13 31.32 -16.96 -1.69
CA ALA A 13 30.43 -16.44 -0.66
C ALA A 13 30.17 -14.99 -1.02
N THR A 14 29.40 -14.77 -2.10
CA THR A 14 28.71 -13.47 -2.26
C THR A 14 27.93 -13.27 -0.97
N PRO A 15 28.17 -12.19 -0.22
CA PRO A 15 27.42 -11.94 0.99
C PRO A 15 25.94 -11.94 0.63
N CYS A 16 25.11 -12.53 1.49
CA CYS A 16 23.65 -12.52 1.44
C CYS A 16 23.12 -11.07 1.54
N TRP A 17 23.36 -10.25 0.53
CA TRP A 17 22.53 -9.08 0.25
C TRP A 17 21.25 -9.64 -0.35
N ALA A 18 20.10 -9.36 0.27
CA ALA A 18 18.81 -9.68 -0.32
C ALA A 18 18.84 -9.26 -1.79
N GLN A 19 18.67 -10.23 -2.70
CA GLN A 19 18.74 -9.97 -4.14
C GLN A 19 17.81 -8.78 -4.45
N PRO A 20 18.23 -7.81 -5.28
CA PRO A 20 17.43 -6.63 -5.60
C PRO A 20 15.97 -6.97 -5.96
N GLU A 21 15.75 -8.15 -6.55
CA GLU A 21 14.45 -8.73 -6.88
C GLU A 21 13.57 -9.05 -5.66
N ALA A 22 14.13 -9.57 -4.56
CA ALA A 22 13.38 -9.96 -3.37
C ALA A 22 12.81 -8.74 -2.62
N ARG A 23 13.60 -7.67 -2.49
CA ARG A 23 13.14 -6.40 -1.90
C ARG A 23 12.10 -5.70 -2.78
N LEU A 24 12.26 -5.76 -4.11
CA LEU A 24 11.27 -5.23 -5.07
C LEU A 24 9.96 -6.01 -5.00
N PHE A 25 10.04 -7.34 -4.94
CA PHE A 25 8.87 -8.20 -4.81
C PHE A 25 8.12 -7.96 -3.50
N ALA A 26 8.83 -7.85 -2.37
CA ALA A 26 8.23 -7.52 -1.08
C ALA A 26 7.55 -6.14 -1.10
N ALA A 27 8.22 -5.13 -1.66
CA ALA A 27 7.64 -3.81 -1.82
C ALA A 27 6.42 -3.81 -2.74
N GLY A 28 6.46 -4.57 -3.83
CA GLY A 28 5.34 -4.73 -4.77
C GLY A 28 4.12 -5.36 -4.12
N LYS A 29 4.29 -6.37 -3.26
CA LYS A 29 3.18 -6.97 -2.51
C LYS A 29 2.44 -5.98 -1.63
N VAL A 30 3.17 -5.12 -0.93
CA VAL A 30 2.56 -4.07 -0.10
C VAL A 30 1.89 -3.01 -0.98
N LEU A 31 2.48 -2.65 -2.12
CA LEU A 31 1.86 -1.76 -3.10
C LEU A 31 0.50 -2.26 -3.59
N GLU A 32 0.38 -3.57 -3.88
CA GLU A 32 -0.89 -4.19 -4.28
C GLU A 32 -1.98 -4.15 -3.20
N LEU A 33 -1.64 -3.84 -1.95
CA LEU A 33 -2.59 -3.63 -0.86
C LEU A 33 -2.85 -2.13 -0.64
N VAL A 34 -1.79 -1.32 -0.61
CA VAL A 34 -1.84 0.13 -0.37
C VAL A 34 -2.56 0.86 -1.50
N GLY A 35 -2.17 0.60 -2.75
CA GLY A 35 -2.69 1.28 -3.93
C GLY A 35 -4.21 1.17 -4.07
N PRO A 36 -4.78 -0.05 -4.03
CA PRO A 36 -6.23 -0.25 -3.99
C PRO A 36 -6.91 0.45 -2.82
N THR A 37 -6.32 0.44 -1.63
CA THR A 37 -6.91 1.08 -0.45
C THR A 37 -7.02 2.58 -0.62
N LEU A 38 -5.94 3.23 -1.09
CA LEU A 38 -5.93 4.66 -1.41
C LEU A 38 -7.00 4.99 -2.45
N ALA A 39 -7.06 4.23 -3.54
CA ALA A 39 -8.01 4.46 -4.62
C ALA A 39 -9.46 4.29 -4.15
N GLN A 40 -9.76 3.21 -3.42
CA GLN A 40 -11.09 2.96 -2.90
C GLN A 40 -11.51 4.02 -1.88
N ALA A 41 -10.61 4.47 -1.01
CA ALA A 41 -10.92 5.55 -0.07
C ALA A 41 -11.27 6.86 -0.80
N VAL A 42 -10.48 7.25 -1.80
CA VAL A 42 -10.77 8.45 -2.63
C VAL A 42 -12.11 8.31 -3.34
N ILE A 43 -12.36 7.16 -3.98
CA ILE A 43 -13.64 6.88 -4.65
C ILE A 43 -14.79 6.91 -3.65
N ALA A 44 -14.63 6.37 -2.44
CA ALA A 44 -15.66 6.37 -1.43
C ALA A 44 -16.00 7.78 -0.94
N VAL A 45 -15.00 8.67 -0.78
CA VAL A 45 -15.27 10.08 -0.47
C VAL A 45 -16.12 10.72 -1.57
N GLU A 46 -15.74 10.53 -2.84
CA GLU A 46 -16.43 11.12 -4.00
C GLU A 46 -17.82 10.54 -4.24
N LEU A 47 -17.96 9.21 -4.14
CA LEU A 47 -19.19 8.48 -4.47
C LEU A 47 -20.19 8.49 -3.32
N CYS A 48 -19.72 8.38 -2.08
CA CYS A 48 -20.57 8.31 -0.89
C CYS A 48 -20.77 9.66 -0.21
N GLY A 49 -19.95 10.66 -0.52
CA GLY A 49 -20.01 11.99 0.11
C GLY A 49 -19.63 11.95 1.60
N ILE A 50 -18.72 11.06 2.00
CA ILE A 50 -18.33 10.83 3.40
C ILE A 50 -16.84 11.11 3.58
N GLY A 51 -16.49 11.90 4.59
CA GLY A 51 -15.10 12.15 4.99
C GLY A 51 -14.38 13.20 4.15
N ASP A 52 -13.04 13.17 4.20
CA ASP A 52 -12.16 14.11 3.49
C ASP A 52 -11.18 13.35 2.61
N VAL A 53 -11.04 13.79 1.36
CA VAL A 53 -10.14 13.21 0.37
C VAL A 53 -8.69 13.65 0.57
N ALA A 54 -8.46 14.78 1.24
CA ALA A 54 -7.14 15.40 1.33
C ALA A 54 -6.07 14.50 2.00
N PRO A 55 -6.34 13.80 3.12
CA PRO A 55 -5.35 12.91 3.74
C PRO A 55 -4.92 11.76 2.81
N TRP A 56 -5.84 11.21 2.03
CA TRP A 56 -5.56 10.12 1.09
C TRP A 56 -4.69 10.58 -0.08
N LYS A 57 -4.99 11.76 -0.65
CA LYS A 57 -4.14 12.38 -1.68
C LYS A 57 -2.76 12.76 -1.14
N LYS A 58 -2.69 13.17 0.13
CA LYS A 58 -1.41 13.44 0.80
C LYS A 58 -0.56 12.17 0.91
N ALA A 59 -1.16 11.03 1.24
CA ALA A 59 -0.47 9.74 1.27
C ALA A 59 0.07 9.34 -0.11
N VAL A 60 -0.73 9.49 -1.18
CA VAL A 60 -0.25 9.28 -2.57
C VAL A 60 0.99 10.13 -2.86
N ALA A 61 0.92 11.44 -2.59
CA ALA A 61 2.04 12.36 -2.83
C ALA A 61 3.28 12.07 -1.95
N ALA A 62 3.10 11.47 -0.77
CA ALA A 62 4.20 11.04 0.07
C ALA A 62 4.90 9.81 -0.52
N ILE A 63 4.14 8.87 -1.09
CA ILE A 63 4.67 7.69 -1.74
C ILE A 63 5.39 8.04 -3.04
N ASP A 64 4.83 8.93 -3.86
CA ASP A 64 5.51 9.47 -5.06
C ASP A 64 6.87 10.07 -4.70
N ARG A 65 6.92 10.90 -3.64
CA ARG A 65 8.16 11.52 -3.16
C ARG A 65 9.18 10.48 -2.72
N ARG A 66 8.76 9.48 -1.95
CA ARG A 66 9.66 8.40 -1.55
C ARG A 66 10.16 7.61 -2.75
N GLN A 67 9.29 7.30 -3.71
CA GLN A 67 9.66 6.58 -4.91
C GLN A 67 10.72 7.34 -5.72
N ALA A 68 10.50 8.62 -6.00
CA ALA A 68 11.47 9.46 -6.70
C ALA A 68 12.82 9.48 -5.99
N ARG A 69 12.81 9.60 -4.66
CA ARG A 69 14.02 9.57 -3.84
C ARG A 69 14.74 8.22 -3.92
N CYS A 70 14.02 7.11 -3.80
CA CYS A 70 14.63 5.79 -3.85
C CYS A 70 15.19 5.44 -5.23
N ILE A 71 14.51 5.86 -6.32
CA ILE A 71 15.05 5.75 -7.68
C ILE A 71 16.36 6.53 -7.85
N ALA A 72 16.44 7.74 -7.26
CA ALA A 72 17.65 8.56 -7.33
C ALA A 72 18.85 7.93 -6.57
N GLN A 73 18.59 7.13 -5.53
CA GLN A 73 19.63 6.39 -4.79
C GLN A 73 20.01 5.08 -5.47
N ASP A 74 19.03 4.36 -6.01
CA ASP A 74 19.21 3.05 -6.64
C ASP A 74 18.15 2.87 -7.73
N ALA A 75 18.60 2.85 -8.99
CA ALA A 75 17.72 2.79 -10.15
C ALA A 75 16.87 1.50 -10.21
N THR A 76 17.22 0.44 -9.47
CA THR A 76 16.41 -0.78 -9.41
C THR A 76 15.01 -0.52 -8.84
N TRP A 77 14.82 0.53 -8.04
CA TRP A 77 13.50 0.93 -7.53
C TRP A 77 12.51 1.36 -8.61
N LYS A 78 12.96 1.61 -9.85
CA LYS A 78 12.06 1.79 -11.00
C LYS A 78 11.19 0.55 -11.24
N GLY A 79 11.73 -0.63 -10.95
CA GLY A 79 11.06 -1.92 -11.07
C GLY A 79 9.80 -2.07 -10.21
N LEU A 80 9.60 -1.22 -9.19
CA LEU A 80 8.40 -1.26 -8.36
C LEU A 80 7.12 -0.85 -9.13
N THR A 81 7.26 0.00 -10.14
CA THR A 81 6.15 0.49 -10.97
C THR A 81 6.22 0.02 -12.42
N GLU A 82 7.35 -0.55 -12.83
CA GLU A 82 7.48 -1.22 -14.13
C GLU A 82 6.74 -2.57 -14.08
N LYS A 83 5.40 -2.53 -14.11
CA LYS A 83 4.65 -3.62 -14.73
C LYS A 83 4.83 -3.50 -16.25
N PRO A 84 4.90 -4.61 -17.00
CA PRO A 84 4.98 -4.56 -18.46
C PRO A 84 3.85 -3.73 -19.11
N ASP A 85 2.73 -3.53 -18.40
CA ASP A 85 1.55 -2.82 -18.89
C ASP A 85 1.25 -1.46 -18.20
N ALA A 86 2.14 -0.95 -17.33
CA ALA A 86 1.91 0.31 -16.61
C ALA A 86 2.84 1.45 -17.11
N PRO A 87 2.33 2.68 -17.32
CA PRO A 87 3.17 3.82 -17.71
C PRO A 87 4.23 4.14 -16.65
N ALA A 88 5.49 4.28 -17.08
CA ALA A 88 6.61 4.62 -16.23
C ALA A 88 6.41 5.99 -15.52
N GLY A 89 6.79 6.08 -14.24
CA GLY A 89 6.87 7.35 -13.51
C GLY A 89 5.60 7.83 -12.81
N THR A 90 4.53 7.03 -12.82
CA THR A 90 3.37 7.24 -11.95
C THR A 90 3.33 6.09 -10.93
N PHE A 91 2.99 6.37 -9.68
CA PHE A 91 2.87 5.40 -8.58
C PHE A 91 1.74 4.34 -8.79
N ALA A 92 1.38 4.02 -10.04
CA ALA A 92 0.25 3.19 -10.43
C ALA A 92 -1.12 3.63 -9.84
N PHE A 93 -1.17 4.74 -9.11
CA PHE A 93 -2.37 5.23 -8.44
C PHE A 93 -3.51 5.48 -9.43
N ASP A 94 -3.23 6.08 -10.58
CA ASP A 94 -4.21 6.28 -11.64
C ASP A 94 -4.76 4.96 -12.19
N SER A 95 -3.92 3.92 -12.26
CA SER A 95 -4.34 2.57 -12.66
C SER A 95 -5.28 1.94 -11.62
N PHE A 96 -4.98 2.12 -10.32
CA PHE A 96 -5.87 1.68 -9.25
C PHE A 96 -7.17 2.48 -9.25
N MET A 97 -7.13 3.81 -9.44
CA MET A 97 -8.31 4.67 -9.56
C MET A 97 -9.20 4.26 -10.74
N SER A 98 -8.60 3.94 -11.88
CA SER A 98 -9.31 3.43 -13.05
C SER A 98 -10.03 2.12 -12.74
N THR A 99 -9.28 1.11 -12.28
CA THR A 99 -9.81 -0.23 -12.00
C THR A 99 -10.88 -0.20 -10.91
N ARG A 100 -10.58 0.43 -9.76
CA ARG A 100 -11.52 0.54 -8.64
C ARG A 100 -12.71 1.43 -8.97
N GLY A 101 -12.52 2.44 -9.81
CA GLY A 101 -13.61 3.28 -10.29
C GLY A 101 -14.59 2.52 -11.18
N VAL A 102 -14.11 1.63 -12.05
CA VAL A 102 -14.97 0.75 -12.86
C VAL A 102 -15.74 -0.20 -11.94
N GLU A 103 -15.08 -0.83 -10.98
CA GLU A 103 -15.73 -1.73 -10.01
C GLU A 103 -16.81 -1.01 -9.19
N ALA A 104 -16.51 0.19 -8.66
CA ALA A 104 -17.47 0.97 -7.87
C ALA A 104 -18.71 1.35 -8.69
N ARG A 105 -18.52 1.76 -9.95
CA ARG A 105 -19.63 2.04 -10.87
C ARG A 105 -20.46 0.80 -11.17
N ALA A 106 -19.80 -0.35 -11.39
CA ALA A 106 -20.48 -1.62 -11.65
C ALA A 106 -21.30 -2.12 -10.44
N GLN A 107 -20.83 -1.86 -9.21
CA GLN A 107 -21.57 -2.19 -7.99
C GLN A 107 -22.74 -1.24 -7.72
N GLY A 108 -22.64 0.02 -8.16
CA GLY A 108 -23.58 1.09 -7.84
C GLY A 108 -23.35 1.67 -6.44
N ALA A 109 -23.69 2.96 -6.28
CA ALA A 109 -23.37 3.74 -5.08
C ALA A 109 -23.93 3.11 -3.78
N ALA A 110 -25.19 2.67 -3.77
CA ALA A 110 -25.81 2.09 -2.59
C ALA A 110 -25.07 0.84 -2.06
N SER A 111 -24.67 -0.06 -2.97
CA SER A 111 -23.92 -1.26 -2.61
C SER A 111 -22.50 -0.92 -2.16
N TYR A 112 -21.81 -0.05 -2.92
CA TYR A 112 -20.42 0.31 -2.62
C TYR A 112 -20.29 1.03 -1.26
N CYS A 113 -21.22 1.94 -0.96
CA CYS A 113 -21.19 2.74 0.26
C CYS A 113 -21.63 1.97 1.51
N GLY A 114 -22.43 0.90 1.37
CA GLY A 114 -22.94 0.11 2.50
C GLY A 114 -22.17 -1.18 2.81
N ARG A 115 -21.41 -1.73 1.85
CA ARG A 115 -20.69 -3.01 2.06
C ARG A 115 -19.37 -2.88 2.82
N VAL A 116 -18.77 -1.69 2.80
CA VAL A 116 -17.48 -1.41 3.43
C VAL A 116 -17.73 -0.40 4.55
N PRO A 117 -17.03 -0.47 5.69
CA PRO A 117 -17.25 0.42 6.83
C PRO A 117 -16.63 1.82 6.57
N TRP A 118 -16.94 2.45 5.42
CA TRP A 118 -16.33 3.69 4.96
C TRP A 118 -16.44 4.83 5.97
N LYS A 119 -17.56 4.92 6.71
CA LYS A 119 -17.69 5.95 7.74
C LYS A 119 -16.64 5.80 8.84
N MET A 120 -16.31 4.57 9.26
CA MET A 120 -15.27 4.33 10.28
C MET A 120 -13.87 4.63 9.77
N VAL A 121 -13.64 4.42 8.47
CA VAL A 121 -12.35 4.64 7.81
C VAL A 121 -12.11 6.11 7.44
N LEU A 122 -13.13 6.78 6.91
CA LEU A 122 -12.99 8.10 6.27
C LEU A 122 -13.27 9.26 7.23
N VAL A 123 -13.93 9.00 8.37
CA VAL A 123 -14.27 10.03 9.35
C VAL A 123 -13.47 9.80 10.63
N PRO A 124 -12.55 10.71 11.00
CA PRO A 124 -11.79 10.60 12.24
C PRO A 124 -12.69 10.40 13.46
N GLY A 125 -12.37 9.40 14.28
CA GLY A 125 -13.13 9.09 15.51
C GLY A 125 -14.47 8.38 15.29
N ALA A 126 -14.86 8.04 14.06
CA ALA A 126 -16.13 7.36 13.80
C ALA A 126 -16.09 5.84 14.02
N ALA A 127 -14.90 5.24 14.17
CA ALA A 127 -14.70 3.83 14.47
C ALA A 127 -14.97 3.48 15.96
N THR A 128 -16.12 3.91 16.49
CA THR A 128 -16.52 3.62 17.88
C THR A 128 -16.98 2.18 18.04
N GLU A 129 -16.92 1.63 19.25
CA GLU A 129 -17.39 0.26 19.53
C GLU A 129 -18.87 0.06 19.14
N GLN A 130 -19.71 1.07 19.38
CA GLN A 130 -21.12 1.05 18.96
C GLN A 130 -21.27 1.01 17.43
N ALA A 131 -20.44 1.76 16.70
CA ALA A 131 -20.46 1.75 15.24
C ALA A 131 -20.02 0.39 14.69
N LYS A 132 -18.97 -0.21 15.27
CA LYS A 132 -18.49 -1.56 14.93
C LYS A 132 -19.56 -2.61 15.15
N GLU A 133 -20.23 -2.60 16.31
CA GLU A 133 -21.33 -3.52 16.60
C GLU A 133 -22.53 -3.36 15.67
N ALA A 134 -22.89 -2.13 15.29
CA ALA A 134 -23.92 -1.88 14.31
C ALA A 134 -23.57 -2.49 12.94
N PHE A 135 -22.35 -2.25 12.46
CA PHE A 135 -21.88 -2.79 11.18
C PHE A 135 -21.85 -4.33 11.17
N LEU A 136 -21.35 -4.97 12.23
CA LEU A 136 -21.28 -6.44 12.30
C LEU A 136 -22.67 -7.11 12.35
N ARG A 137 -23.67 -6.45 12.93
CA ARG A 137 -25.06 -6.93 12.87
C ARG A 137 -25.62 -6.92 11.45
N GLU A 138 -25.25 -5.91 10.66
CA GLU A 138 -25.66 -5.79 9.26
C GLU A 138 -24.83 -6.68 8.32
N GLN A 139 -23.60 -7.03 8.72
CA GLN A 139 -22.64 -7.83 7.95
C GLN A 139 -22.21 -9.08 8.74
N PRO A 140 -23.09 -10.07 8.94
CA PRO A 140 -22.83 -11.23 9.82
C PRO A 140 -21.70 -12.16 9.32
N LYS A 141 -21.22 -11.96 8.08
CA LYS A 141 -20.10 -12.72 7.51
C LYS A 141 -18.73 -12.14 7.87
N ILE A 142 -18.68 -10.94 8.43
CA ILE A 142 -17.45 -10.26 8.81
C ILE A 142 -17.22 -10.51 10.31
N THR A 143 -16.00 -10.90 10.69
CA THR A 143 -15.64 -11.06 12.11
C THR A 143 -15.19 -9.72 12.71
N ARG A 144 -15.20 -9.63 14.05
CA ARG A 144 -14.72 -8.42 14.74
C ARG A 144 -13.25 -8.14 14.42
N GLU A 145 -12.43 -9.19 14.41
CA GLU A 145 -11.00 -9.12 14.11
C GLU A 145 -10.75 -8.58 12.71
N ALA A 146 -11.48 -9.09 11.70
CA ALA A 146 -11.34 -8.64 10.32
C ALA A 146 -11.75 -7.16 10.14
N LEU A 147 -12.77 -6.70 10.87
CA LEU A 147 -13.16 -5.29 10.88
C LEU A 147 -12.08 -4.40 11.51
N ASP A 148 -11.59 -4.79 12.68
CA ASP A 148 -10.56 -4.03 13.39
C ASP A 148 -9.25 -3.97 12.59
N GLU A 149 -8.83 -5.08 11.98
CA GLU A 149 -7.66 -5.13 11.09
C GLU A 149 -7.84 -4.24 9.87
N PHE A 150 -9.03 -4.23 9.25
CA PHE A 150 -9.31 -3.35 8.11
C PHE A 150 -9.29 -1.87 8.48
N VAL A 151 -9.85 -1.49 9.63
CA VAL A 151 -9.82 -0.09 10.10
C VAL A 151 -8.38 0.33 10.40
N ALA A 152 -7.63 -0.51 11.13
CA ALA A 152 -6.21 -0.28 11.38
C ALA A 152 -5.40 -0.19 10.07
N TRP A 153 -5.75 -1.00 9.06
CA TRP A 153 -5.18 -0.94 7.72
C TRP A 153 -5.32 0.42 7.08
N ALA A 154 -6.56 0.87 6.98
CA ALA A 154 -6.85 2.11 6.33
C ALA A 154 -6.22 3.30 7.07
N ASP A 155 -6.16 3.25 8.42
CA ASP A 155 -5.48 4.25 9.22
C ASP A 155 -3.98 4.29 9.01
N TRP A 156 -3.31 3.13 8.96
CA TRP A 156 -1.87 3.06 8.65
C TRP A 156 -1.58 3.60 7.25
N VAL A 157 -2.38 3.21 6.24
CA VAL A 157 -2.25 3.71 4.86
C VAL A 157 -2.43 5.22 4.79
N ARG A 158 -3.44 5.76 5.47
CA ARG A 158 -3.68 7.21 5.55
C ARG A 158 -2.50 7.93 6.20
N ALA A 159 -1.96 7.38 7.29
CA ALA A 159 -0.87 7.95 8.06
C ALA A 159 0.47 8.01 7.30
N LEU A 160 0.63 7.25 6.21
CA LEU A 160 1.79 7.40 5.31
C LEU A 160 1.94 8.84 4.82
N GLY A 161 0.84 9.58 4.64
CA GLY A 161 0.90 10.99 4.25
C GLY A 161 1.50 11.93 5.30
N ASP A 162 1.57 11.51 6.56
CA ASP A 162 1.85 12.37 7.72
C ASP A 162 3.21 12.13 8.37
N ASP A 163 3.90 11.02 8.07
CA ASP A 163 5.15 10.67 8.73
C ASP A 163 6.38 10.96 7.85
N PRO A 164 7.09 12.10 8.01
CA PRO A 164 8.28 12.39 7.21
C PRO A 164 9.42 11.41 7.46
N ARG A 165 9.45 10.72 8.61
CA ARG A 165 10.54 9.81 8.97
C ARG A 165 10.61 8.62 8.03
N TRP A 166 9.47 8.08 7.59
CA TRP A 166 9.49 7.00 6.60
C TRP A 166 9.74 7.53 5.18
N ILE A 167 9.27 8.73 4.83
CA ILE A 167 9.52 9.32 3.51
C ILE A 167 11.04 9.47 3.29
N ASP A 168 11.74 9.97 4.32
CA ASP A 168 13.16 10.27 4.28
C ASP A 168 14.07 9.12 4.76
N ALA A 169 13.51 8.01 5.25
CA ALA A 169 14.28 6.84 5.68
C ALA A 169 15.16 6.28 4.55
N PRO A 170 16.31 5.62 4.86
CA PRO A 170 17.11 4.93 3.85
C PRO A 170 16.27 4.03 2.93
N CYS A 171 16.64 3.92 1.66
CA CYS A 171 15.94 3.11 0.66
C CYS A 171 16.38 1.63 0.67
N THR A 172 16.70 1.10 1.85
CA THR A 172 16.95 -0.33 2.07
C THR A 172 15.64 -1.12 2.03
N GLU A 173 14.57 -0.54 2.55
CA GLU A 173 13.19 -1.02 2.47
C GLU A 173 12.31 0.09 1.90
N PHE A 174 11.25 -0.24 1.17
CA PHE A 174 10.37 0.80 0.62
C PHE A 174 9.28 1.24 1.59
N TRP A 175 8.65 0.32 2.30
CA TRP A 175 7.52 0.65 3.18
C TRP A 175 7.97 0.73 4.63
N PRO A 176 7.38 1.60 5.46
CA PRO A 176 7.56 1.49 6.89
C PRO A 176 6.95 0.16 7.38
N ALA A 177 7.37 -0.29 8.56
CA ALA A 177 6.74 -1.44 9.19
C ALA A 177 5.26 -1.16 9.45
N TRP A 178 4.43 -2.14 9.10
CA TRP A 178 3.07 -2.20 9.58
C TRP A 178 3.07 -2.62 11.05
N PRO A 179 2.47 -1.85 11.98
CA PRO A 179 2.27 -2.27 13.35
C PRO A 179 1.11 -3.27 13.41
N ARG A 180 1.42 -4.57 13.51
CA ARG A 180 0.42 -5.62 13.76
C ARG A 180 0.05 -5.66 15.23
#